data_AF-X1Q3U3-F1
#
_entry.id   AF-X1Q3U3-F1
#
_cell.length_a   1.000
_cell.length_b   1.000
_cell.length_c   1.000
_cell.angle_alpha   90.00
_cell.angle_beta   90.00
_cell.angle_gamma   90.00
#
_symmetry.space_group_name_H-M   'P 1'
#
loop_
_entity.id
_entity.type
_entity.pdbx_description
1 polymer ?
#
loop_
_entity_poly.entity_id
_entity_poly.type
_entity_poly.pdbx_seq_one_letter_code
_entity_poly.pdbx_strand_id
1 'polypeptide(L)'
;VPDILKERILPIGIEFMERDIINMVEQHTGKEIPLHDYEAFLMIIVEADSEDEIYRISNRIGEVCLSHGAVDVFIPGSERAKRNLLDAREKFYHAIRHFGLLDIADVVVPR
;
A
#
# COMPACT_ATOMS: atom_id res chain seq x y z
N VAL A 1 11.09 -0.49 7.12
CA VAL A 1 10.20 -1.16 8.11
C VAL A 1 10.68 -0.96 9.55
N PRO A 2 11.95 -1.24 9.91
CA PRO A 2 12.40 -1.09 11.30
C PRO A 2 12.17 0.31 11.88
N ASP A 3 12.37 1.35 11.10
CA ASP A 3 12.24 2.73 11.59
C ASP A 3 10.78 3.17 11.82
N ILE A 4 9.83 2.62 11.06
CA ILE A 4 8.38 2.80 11.36
C ILE A 4 8.04 2.19 12.73
N LEU A 5 8.59 1.00 13.02
CA LEU A 5 8.37 0.33 14.32
C LEU A 5 9.06 1.05 15.47
N LYS A 6 10.25 1.65 15.24
CA LYS A 6 10.97 2.45 16.25
C LYS A 6 10.20 3.70 16.67
N GLU A 7 9.38 4.25 15.78
CA GLU A 7 8.44 5.35 16.07
C GLU A 7 7.24 4.90 16.94
N ARG A 8 7.23 3.65 17.42
CA ARG A 8 6.14 3.02 18.19
C ARG A 8 4.82 2.96 17.44
N ILE A 9 4.89 3.01 16.11
CA ILE A 9 3.75 2.85 15.22
C ILE A 9 3.71 1.37 14.81
N LEU A 10 2.56 0.73 15.02
CA LEU A 10 2.31 -0.65 14.61
C LEU A 10 1.28 -0.68 13.49
N PRO A 11 1.72 -0.71 12.20
CA PRO A 11 0.80 -0.92 11.10
C PRO A 11 0.13 -2.28 11.20
N ILE A 12 -1.12 -2.36 10.78
CA ILE A 12 -1.84 -3.63 10.64
C ILE A 12 -1.24 -4.44 9.49
N GLY A 13 -0.84 -3.75 8.43
CA GLY A 13 -0.30 -4.37 7.23
C GLY A 13 0.67 -3.45 6.52
N ILE A 14 1.70 -4.05 5.93
CA ILE A 14 2.63 -3.41 5.02
C ILE A 14 2.71 -4.33 3.80
N GLU A 15 2.28 -3.85 2.65
CA GLU A 15 2.21 -4.62 1.42
C GLU A 15 3.09 -3.98 0.35
N PHE A 16 3.96 -4.78 -0.25
CA PHE A 16 4.81 -4.38 -1.37
C PHE A 16 4.18 -4.82 -2.68
N MET A 17 4.16 -3.93 -3.66
CA MET A 17 3.62 -4.18 -4.99
C MET A 17 4.53 -3.59 -6.04
N GLU A 18 4.75 -4.34 -7.12
CA GLU A 18 5.47 -3.86 -8.29
C GLU A 18 4.49 -3.25 -9.30
N ARG A 19 5.01 -2.39 -10.18
CA ARG A 19 4.23 -1.71 -11.21
C ARG A 19 3.43 -2.65 -12.09
N ASP A 20 3.96 -3.83 -12.43
CA ASP A 20 3.27 -4.81 -13.25
C ASP A 20 1.94 -5.26 -12.61
N ILE A 21 1.92 -5.42 -11.28
CA ILE A 21 0.72 -5.78 -10.52
C ILE A 21 -0.29 -4.63 -10.52
N ILE A 22 0.18 -3.38 -10.38
CA ILE A 22 -0.66 -2.19 -10.49
C ILE A 22 -1.32 -2.14 -11.87
N ASN A 23 -0.54 -2.21 -12.94
CA ASN A 23 -1.01 -2.18 -14.32
C ASN A 23 -2.05 -3.28 -14.59
N MET A 24 -1.81 -4.50 -14.11
CA MET A 24 -2.76 -5.61 -14.23
C MET A 24 -4.09 -5.33 -13.53
N VAL A 25 -4.07 -4.73 -12.35
CA VAL A 25 -5.29 -4.36 -11.63
C VAL A 25 -6.01 -3.19 -12.27
N GLU A 26 -5.31 -2.19 -12.76
CA GLU A 26 -5.94 -1.10 -13.52
C GLU A 26 -6.65 -1.64 -14.78
N GLN A 27 -5.99 -2.53 -15.54
CA GLN A 27 -6.59 -3.19 -16.70
C GLN A 27 -7.81 -4.04 -16.33
N HIS A 28 -7.75 -4.76 -15.21
CA HIS A 28 -8.85 -5.63 -14.75
C HIS A 28 -10.04 -4.84 -14.19
N THR A 29 -9.77 -3.69 -13.56
CA THR A 29 -10.79 -2.91 -12.83
C THR A 29 -11.32 -1.71 -13.60
N GLY A 30 -10.58 -1.24 -14.60
CA GLY A 30 -10.83 0.03 -15.28
C GLY A 30 -10.69 1.27 -14.38
N LYS A 31 -10.05 1.12 -13.21
CA LYS A 31 -9.80 2.21 -12.26
C LYS A 31 -8.31 2.47 -12.18
N GLU A 32 -7.90 3.73 -12.28
CA GLU A 32 -6.52 4.13 -12.04
C GLU A 32 -6.19 4.10 -10.54
N ILE A 33 -4.99 3.59 -10.23
CA ILE A 33 -4.38 3.63 -8.92
C ILE A 33 -3.48 4.88 -8.86
N PRO A 34 -3.49 5.62 -7.73
CA PRO A 34 -2.62 6.79 -7.57
C PRO A 34 -1.15 6.43 -7.77
N LEU A 35 -0.40 7.35 -8.38
CA LEU A 35 1.06 7.28 -8.52
C LEU A 35 1.57 6.12 -9.44
N HIS A 36 0.76 5.59 -10.36
CA HIS A 36 1.09 4.43 -11.23
C HIS A 36 2.34 4.55 -12.12
N ASP A 37 3.00 5.71 -12.15
CA ASP A 37 4.23 5.95 -12.92
C ASP A 37 5.50 5.40 -12.24
N TYR A 38 5.41 4.94 -10.99
CA TYR A 38 6.56 4.38 -10.26
C TYR A 38 6.67 2.86 -10.40
N GLU A 39 7.89 2.36 -10.22
CA GLU A 39 8.22 0.93 -10.40
C GLU A 39 7.78 0.06 -9.23
N ALA A 40 7.63 0.64 -8.04
CA ALA A 40 7.27 -0.08 -6.83
C ALA A 40 6.48 0.79 -5.85
N PHE A 41 5.60 0.13 -5.10
CA PHE A 41 4.65 0.75 -4.19
C PHE A 41 4.67 0.04 -2.85
N LEU A 42 4.48 0.82 -1.79
CA LEU A 42 4.29 0.33 -0.44
C LEU A 42 2.92 0.81 0.04
N MET A 43 1.99 -0.12 0.27
CA MET A 43 0.71 0.20 0.89
C MET A 43 0.78 -0.14 2.36
N ILE A 44 0.54 0.87 3.20
CA ILE A 44 0.61 0.74 4.66
C ILE A 44 -0.78 0.97 5.22
N ILE A 45 -1.25 0.03 6.04
CA ILE A 45 -2.57 0.07 6.64
C ILE A 45 -2.40 0.29 8.13
N VAL A 46 -3.14 1.28 8.63
CA VAL A 46 -3.17 1.65 10.05
C VAL A 46 -4.60 1.71 10.54
N GLU A 47 -4.78 1.47 11.83
CA GLU A 47 -6.04 1.57 12.54
C GLU A 47 -5.77 2.30 13.86
N ALA A 48 -6.73 3.13 14.26
CA ALA A 48 -6.70 3.86 15.52
C ALA A 48 -8.14 4.20 15.93
N ASP A 49 -8.31 4.66 17.17
CA ASP A 49 -9.62 4.93 17.76
C ASP A 49 -10.28 6.23 17.23
N SER A 50 -9.56 7.03 16.44
CA SER A 50 -10.06 8.28 15.85
C SER A 50 -9.43 8.62 14.50
N GLU A 51 -10.17 9.36 13.66
CA GLU A 51 -9.67 9.85 12.37
C GLU A 51 -8.45 10.78 12.52
N ASP A 52 -8.44 11.65 13.53
CA ASP A 52 -7.32 12.55 13.82
C ASP A 52 -6.04 11.77 14.12
N GLU A 53 -6.16 10.65 14.84
CA GLU A 53 -5.03 9.78 15.13
C GLU A 53 -4.57 9.00 13.89
N ILE A 54 -5.49 8.49 13.07
CA ILE A 54 -5.17 7.89 11.77
C ILE A 54 -4.36 8.87 10.91
N TYR A 55 -4.79 10.13 10.83
CA TYR A 55 -4.10 11.15 10.06
C TYR A 55 -2.70 11.45 10.61
N ARG A 56 -2.57 11.57 11.93
CA ARG A 56 -1.29 11.81 12.61
C ARG A 56 -0.30 10.67 12.36
N ILE A 57 -0.74 9.43 12.53
CA ILE A 57 0.07 8.24 12.29
C ILE A 57 0.45 8.15 10.81
N SER A 58 -0.49 8.34 9.90
CA SER A 58 -0.25 8.26 8.45
C SER A 58 0.77 9.30 7.99
N ASN A 59 0.67 10.54 8.47
CA ASN A 59 1.65 11.59 8.20
C ASN A 59 3.05 11.21 8.73
N ARG A 60 3.13 10.71 9.96
CA ARG A 60 4.41 10.32 10.56
C ARG A 60 5.08 9.17 9.80
N ILE A 61 4.31 8.16 9.40
CA ILE A 61 4.81 7.09 8.53
C ILE A 61 5.29 7.68 7.20
N GLY A 62 4.52 8.59 6.60
CA GLY A 62 4.89 9.27 5.36
C GLY A 62 6.24 9.99 5.45
N GLU A 63 6.46 10.77 6.51
CA GLU A 63 7.76 11.43 6.78
C GLU A 63 8.91 10.42 6.87
N VAL A 64 8.70 9.29 7.55
CA VAL A 64 9.70 8.22 7.64
C VAL A 64 9.98 7.63 6.26
N CYS A 65 8.95 7.34 5.47
CA CYS A 65 9.11 6.83 4.11
C CYS A 65 9.88 7.80 3.21
N LEU A 66 9.51 9.09 3.20
CA LEU A 66 10.17 10.12 2.41
C LEU A 66 11.64 10.30 2.82
N SER A 67 11.94 10.30 4.11
CA SER A 67 13.32 10.39 4.60
C SER A 67 14.18 9.17 4.24
N HIS A 68 13.56 8.04 3.88
CA HIS A 68 14.22 6.82 3.41
C HIS A 68 14.14 6.64 1.89
N GLY A 69 13.83 7.70 1.14
CA GLY A 69 13.89 7.70 -0.33
C GLY A 69 12.62 7.28 -1.03
N ALA A 70 11.47 7.22 -0.34
CA ALA A 70 10.19 7.16 -1.03
C ALA A 70 10.02 8.43 -1.89
N VAL A 71 9.55 8.26 -3.12
CA VAL A 71 9.40 9.39 -4.06
C VAL A 71 8.23 10.27 -3.68
N ASP A 72 7.11 9.66 -3.28
CA ASP A 72 5.90 10.36 -2.87
C ASP A 72 5.07 9.49 -1.91
N VAL A 73 4.12 10.11 -1.21
CA VAL A 73 3.21 9.45 -0.27
C VAL A 73 1.78 9.92 -0.54
N PHE A 74 0.89 8.96 -0.82
CA PHE A 74 -0.53 9.22 -1.00
C PHE A 74 -1.33 8.82 0.25
N ILE A 75 -1.98 9.80 0.88
CA ILE A 75 -2.94 9.57 1.97
C ILE A 75 -4.36 9.82 1.45
N PRO A 76 -5.30 8.85 1.54
CA PRO A 76 -6.64 9.01 0.98
C PRO A 76 -7.43 10.08 1.74
N GLY A 77 -7.71 11.21 1.09
CA GLY A 77 -8.44 12.32 1.71
C GLY A 77 -9.96 12.14 1.81
N SER A 78 -10.52 11.01 1.36
CA SER A 78 -11.96 10.73 1.44
C SER A 78 -12.25 9.24 1.59
N GLU A 79 -13.39 8.92 2.21
CA GLU A 79 -13.90 7.54 2.32
C GLU A 79 -14.12 6.86 0.96
N ARG A 80 -14.34 7.64 -0.10
CA ARG A 80 -14.42 7.09 -1.46
C ARG A 80 -13.03 6.69 -1.98
N ALA A 81 -12.02 7.51 -1.77
CA ALA A 81 -10.64 7.19 -2.15
C ALA A 81 -10.10 5.99 -1.36
N LYS A 82 -10.38 5.94 -0.06
CA LYS A 82 -10.04 4.81 0.81
C LYS A 82 -10.67 3.50 0.32
N ARG A 83 -11.97 3.50 0.06
CA ARG A 83 -12.67 2.32 -0.49
C ARG A 83 -12.13 1.89 -1.85
N ASN A 84 -11.83 2.83 -2.74
CA ASN A 84 -11.25 2.48 -4.04
C ASN A 84 -9.90 1.77 -3.91
N LEU A 85 -9.04 2.19 -2.96
CA LEU A 85 -7.77 1.51 -2.70
C LEU A 85 -7.97 0.13 -2.09
N LEU A 86 -8.91 -0.03 -1.15
CA LEU A 86 -9.24 -1.33 -0.56
C LEU A 86 -9.82 -2.29 -1.60
N ASP A 87 -10.71 -1.81 -2.47
CA ASP A 87 -11.25 -2.59 -3.60
C ASP A 87 -10.14 -3.04 -4.56
N ALA A 88 -9.16 -2.16 -4.82
CA ALA A 88 -8.01 -2.49 -5.67
C ALA A 88 -7.14 -3.57 -5.00
N ARG A 89 -6.93 -3.45 -3.68
CA ARG A 89 -6.20 -4.42 -2.86
C ARG A 89 -6.77 -5.83 -3.00
N GLU A 90 -8.08 -5.98 -2.78
CA GLU A 90 -8.74 -7.28 -2.88
C GLU A 90 -8.53 -7.91 -4.25
N LYS A 91 -8.48 -7.09 -5.30
CA LYS A 91 -8.36 -7.54 -6.68
C LYS A 91 -6.93 -7.84 -7.12
N PHE A 92 -5.88 -7.43 -6.40
CA PHE A 92 -4.50 -7.83 -6.72
C PHE A 92 -4.36 -9.34 -6.81
N TYR A 93 -4.84 -10.08 -5.81
CA TYR A 93 -4.78 -11.54 -5.80
C TYR A 93 -5.58 -12.19 -6.94
N HIS A 94 -6.70 -11.57 -7.34
CA HIS A 94 -7.50 -12.06 -8.45
C HIS A 94 -6.83 -11.79 -9.80
N ALA A 95 -6.25 -10.60 -9.99
CA ALA A 95 -5.51 -10.24 -11.18
C ALA A 95 -4.28 -11.12 -11.36
N ILE A 96 -3.44 -11.30 -10.33
CA ILE A 96 -2.25 -12.16 -10.38
C ILE A 96 -2.62 -13.59 -10.80
N ARG A 97 -3.69 -14.15 -10.21
CA ARG A 97 -4.19 -15.49 -10.59
C ARG A 97 -4.74 -15.56 -12.01
N HIS A 98 -5.40 -14.50 -12.48
CA HIS A 98 -5.96 -14.45 -13.83
C HIS A 98 -4.87 -14.41 -14.90
N PHE A 99 -3.79 -13.65 -14.68
CA PHE A 99 -2.70 -13.48 -15.63
C PHE A 99 -1.62 -14.57 -15.55
N GLY A 100 -1.67 -15.46 -14.54
CA GLY A 100 -0.81 -16.64 -14.45
C GLY A 100 0.69 -16.33 -14.28
N LEU A 101 1.03 -15.11 -13.85
CA LEU A 101 2.39 -14.58 -13.89
C LEU A 101 3.28 -14.96 -12.71
N LEU A 102 2.75 -15.54 -11.63
CA LEU A 102 3.54 -15.86 -10.43
C LEU A 102 3.11 -17.18 -9.79
N ASP A 103 4.06 -18.11 -9.63
CA ASP A 103 4.00 -19.08 -8.53
C ASP A 103 4.09 -18.26 -7.24
N ILE A 104 2.92 -17.96 -6.64
CA ILE A 104 2.83 -17.19 -5.40
C ILE A 104 3.56 -17.96 -4.31
N ALA A 105 4.75 -17.52 -3.94
CA ALA A 105 5.51 -18.04 -2.82
C ALA A 105 5.22 -17.18 -1.59
N ASP A 106 4.55 -17.77 -0.59
CA ASP A 106 4.39 -17.15 0.73
C ASP A 106 5.60 -17.53 1.59
N VAL A 107 6.43 -16.54 1.93
CA VAL A 107 7.69 -16.73 2.67
C VAL A 107 7.78 -15.78 3.84
N VAL A 108 8.16 -16.30 5.00
CA VAL A 108 8.47 -15.50 6.19
C VAL A 108 9.97 -15.29 6.23
N VAL A 109 10.41 -14.03 6.15
CA VAL A 109 11.82 -13.65 6.26
C VAL A 109 12.17 -13.16 7.67
N PRO A 110 13.40 -13.38 8.16
CA PRO A 110 13.86 -12.80 9.43
C PRO A 110 13.79 -11.27 9.41
N ARG A 111 13.55 -10.68 10.59
CA ARG A 111 13.51 -9.22 10.79
C ARG A 111 14.90 -8.58 10.82
#